data_AF-A0A239JRH3-F1
#
_entry.id   AF-A0A239JRH3-F1
#
_cell.length_a   1.000
_cell.length_b   1.000
_cell.length_c   1.000
_cell.angle_alpha   90.00
_cell.angle_beta   90.00
_cell.angle_gamma   90.00
#
_symmetry.space_group_name_H-M   'P 1'
#
loop_
_entity.id
_entity.type
_entity.pdbx_description
1 polymer ?
#
loop_
_entity_poly.entity_id
_entity_poly.type
_entity_poly.pdbx_seq_one_letter_code
_entity_poly.pdbx_strand_id
1 'polypeptide(L)'
;MEQWIEAQDFIAADVIRWKEGVFHNRRKGKALRIGERQVAAEVLERGEDGWIKLLVRGCIVTKDEAAGKTVQTLKAGEQIRRAIKTVLRGKVERLLWDDETARAAVLASKPATSRFTDIPNDE
;
A
#
# COMPACT_ATOMS: atom_id res chain seq x y z
N MET A 1 -19.49 -7.28 -9.36
CA MET A 1 -18.56 -6.35 -10.04
C MET A 1 -17.63 -5.80 -8.98
N GLU A 2 -16.33 -5.76 -9.25
CA GLU A 2 -15.35 -5.18 -8.34
C GLU A 2 -15.55 -3.66 -8.24
N GLN A 3 -16.02 -3.18 -7.08
CA GLN A 3 -16.28 -1.77 -6.85
C GLN A 3 -15.13 -1.13 -6.05
N TRP A 4 -14.54 -0.09 -6.62
CA TRP A 4 -13.53 0.72 -5.95
C TRP A 4 -14.16 1.98 -5.39
N ILE A 5 -13.83 2.32 -4.15
CA ILE A 5 -14.32 3.51 -3.45
C ILE A 5 -13.15 4.33 -2.92
N GLU A 6 -13.29 5.65 -2.92
CA GLU A 6 -12.30 6.55 -2.32
C GLU A 6 -12.10 6.22 -0.84
N ALA A 7 -10.84 6.20 -0.39
CA ALA A 7 -10.49 5.87 0.97
C ALA A 7 -9.65 6.99 1.59
N GLN A 8 -10.05 7.46 2.77
CA GLN A 8 -9.23 8.38 3.57
C GLN A 8 -8.21 7.65 4.44
N ASP A 9 -8.48 6.37 4.74
CA ASP A 9 -7.57 5.46 5.44
C ASP A 9 -7.88 4.02 5.03
N PHE A 10 -6.98 3.10 5.40
CA PHE A 10 -7.09 1.67 5.10
C PHE A 10 -6.50 0.81 6.23
N ILE A 11 -6.91 -0.45 6.27
CA ILE A 11 -6.50 -1.43 7.29
C ILE A 11 -5.79 -2.62 6.66
N ALA A 12 -5.22 -3.49 7.49
CA ALA A 12 -4.78 -4.81 7.03
C ALA A 12 -5.95 -5.57 6.39
N ALA A 13 -5.65 -6.39 5.38
CA ALA A 13 -6.59 -7.08 4.50
C ALA A 13 -7.38 -6.19 3.51
N ASP A 14 -7.30 -4.85 3.58
CA ASP A 14 -7.82 -4.03 2.48
C ASP A 14 -7.00 -4.28 1.20
N VAL A 15 -7.68 -4.43 0.07
CA VAL A 15 -7.05 -4.27 -1.25
C VAL A 15 -7.19 -2.81 -1.65
N ILE A 16 -6.05 -2.13 -1.80
CA ILE A 16 -6.00 -0.71 -2.13
C ILE A 16 -5.38 -0.48 -3.50
N ARG A 17 -5.74 0.63 -4.14
CA ARG A 17 -5.04 1.16 -5.30
C ARG A 17 -4.74 2.64 -5.15
N TRP A 18 -3.58 3.08 -5.62
CA TRP A 18 -3.17 4.48 -5.60
C TRP A 18 -2.30 4.80 -6.81
N LYS A 19 -2.14 6.08 -7.11
CA LYS A 19 -1.21 6.57 -8.13
C LYS A 19 0.06 7.07 -7.48
N GLU A 20 1.21 6.67 -8.03
CA GLU A 20 2.51 7.18 -7.59
C GLU A 20 3.38 7.61 -8.77
N GLY A 21 4.12 8.70 -8.56
CA GLY A 21 5.13 9.15 -9.51
C GLY A 21 6.34 8.22 -9.48
N VAL A 22 6.88 7.92 -10.66
CA VAL A 22 8.11 7.13 -10.80
C VAL A 22 9.26 8.07 -11.10
N PHE A 23 10.34 7.94 -10.34
CA PHE A 23 11.49 8.83 -10.41
C PHE A 23 12.76 8.06 -10.74
N HIS A 24 13.57 8.62 -11.62
CA HIS A 24 14.92 8.16 -11.91
C HIS A 24 15.93 8.97 -11.09
N ASN A 25 16.70 8.28 -10.26
CA ASN A 25 17.78 8.90 -9.50
C ASN A 25 18.91 9.33 -10.45
N ARG A 26 19.28 10.61 -10.38
CA ARG A 26 20.40 11.16 -11.15
C ARG A 26 21.66 11.16 -10.29
N ARG A 27 22.83 10.97 -10.92
CA ARG A 27 24.14 11.04 -10.24
C ARG A 27 24.39 12.42 -9.62
N LYS A 28 23.84 13.48 -10.23
CA LYS A 28 23.86 14.85 -9.71
C LYS A 28 22.48 15.49 -9.88
N GLY A 29 22.05 16.27 -8.89
CA GLY A 29 20.78 17.00 -8.91
C GLY A 29 19.58 16.22 -8.35
N LYS A 30 18.39 16.83 -8.43
CA LYS A 30 17.13 16.23 -7.97
C LYS A 30 16.75 15.03 -8.86
N ALA A 31 16.04 14.06 -8.27
CA ALA A 31 15.48 12.94 -9.01
C ALA A 31 14.54 13.44 -10.12
N LEU A 32 14.64 12.83 -11.30
CA LEU A 32 13.79 13.17 -12.44
C LEU A 32 12.52 12.34 -12.40
N ARG A 33 11.36 12.98 -12.44
CA ARG A 33 10.11 12.26 -12.68
C ARG A 33 10.12 11.73 -14.11
N ILE A 34 9.94 10.43 -14.26
CA ILE A 34 9.96 9.73 -15.56
C ILE A 34 8.58 9.18 -15.94
N GLY A 35 7.61 9.21 -15.03
CA GLY A 35 6.25 8.80 -15.31
C GLY A 35 5.39 8.67 -14.07
N GLU A 36 4.26 8.01 -14.23
CA GLU A 36 3.30 7.69 -13.18
C GLU A 36 2.82 6.25 -13.38
N ARG A 37 2.59 5.55 -12.26
CA ARG A 37 1.97 4.22 -12.26
C ARG A 37 0.85 4.16 -11.24
N GLN A 38 -0.17 3.37 -11.56
CA GLN A 38 -1.19 2.95 -10.62
C GLN A 38 -0.81 1.58 -10.07
N VAL A 39 -0.76 1.46 -8.74
CA VAL A 39 -0.46 0.21 -8.05
C VAL A 39 -1.73 -0.27 -7.37
N ALA A 40 -2.06 -1.55 -7.50
CA ALA A 40 -3.07 -2.23 -6.71
C ALA A 40 -2.38 -3.29 -5.84
N ALA A 41 -2.63 -3.27 -4.54
CA ALA A 41 -1.98 -4.17 -3.59
C ALA A 41 -2.88 -4.48 -2.39
N GLU A 42 -2.70 -5.66 -1.82
CA GLU A 42 -3.29 -6.02 -0.54
C GLU A 42 -2.41 -5.50 0.60
N VAL A 43 -3.02 -4.92 1.64
CA VAL A 43 -2.32 -4.49 2.84
C VAL A 43 -2.09 -5.69 3.75
N LEU A 44 -0.83 -6.12 3.86
CA LEU A 44 -0.45 -7.23 4.75
C LEU A 44 -0.35 -6.78 6.20
N GLU A 45 0.27 -5.61 6.42
CA GLU A 45 0.57 -5.09 7.75
C GLU A 45 0.64 -3.57 7.73
N ARG A 46 0.11 -2.93 8.77
CA ARG A 46 0.25 -1.50 9.05
C ARG A 46 1.11 -1.33 10.29
N GLY A 47 2.37 -0.92 10.10
CA GLY A 47 3.30 -0.68 11.20
C GLY A 47 3.01 0.64 11.90
N GLU A 48 3.35 0.70 13.19
CA GLU A 48 3.26 1.91 14.01
C GLU A 48 4.30 2.97 13.60
N ASP A 49 5.32 2.58 12.84
CA ASP A 49 6.40 3.43 12.31
C ASP A 49 5.97 4.29 11.11
N GLY A 50 4.71 4.24 10.72
CA GLY A 50 4.17 4.96 9.56
C GLY A 50 4.44 4.28 8.21
N TRP A 51 4.87 3.02 8.22
CA TRP A 51 5.07 2.20 7.03
C TRP A 51 4.08 1.04 6.96
N ILE A 52 3.81 0.60 5.74
CA ILE A 52 2.95 -0.55 5.45
C ILE A 52 3.70 -1.57 4.61
N LYS A 53 3.41 -2.85 4.86
CA LYS A 53 3.80 -3.97 4.01
C LYS A 53 2.62 -4.31 3.11
N LEU A 54 2.91 -4.48 1.83
CA LEU A 54 1.92 -4.63 0.78
C LEU A 54 2.27 -5.82 -0.08
N LEU A 55 1.28 -6.57 -0.54
CA LEU A 55 1.42 -7.60 -1.57
C LEU A 55 0.84 -7.07 -2.89
N VAL A 56 1.69 -6.86 -3.88
CA VAL A 56 1.29 -6.32 -5.17
C VAL A 56 0.35 -7.29 -5.89
N ARG A 57 -0.81 -6.79 -6.30
CA ARG A 57 -1.79 -7.52 -7.11
C ARG A 57 -1.77 -7.08 -8.57
N GLY A 58 -1.44 -5.81 -8.83
CA GLY A 58 -1.28 -5.29 -10.18
C GLY A 58 -0.56 -3.95 -10.21
N CYS A 59 0.05 -3.63 -11.35
CA CYS A 59 0.73 -2.36 -11.57
C CYS A 59 0.64 -1.96 -13.04
N ILE A 60 0.11 -0.76 -13.31
CA ILE A 60 -0.11 -0.25 -14.67
C ILE A 60 0.54 1.13 -14.78
N VAL A 61 1.30 1.36 -15.86
CA VAL A 61 1.84 2.70 -16.18
C VAL A 61 0.69 3.58 -16.65
N THR A 62 0.48 4.72 -15.99
CA THR A 62 -0.58 5.69 -16.33
C THR A 62 -0.05 6.88 -17.11
N LYS A 63 1.24 7.22 -16.96
CA LYS A 63 1.90 8.28 -17.73
C LYS A 63 3.36 7.91 -17.99
N ASP A 64 3.81 8.15 -19.22
CA ASP A 64 5.22 8.14 -19.59
C ASP A 64 5.64 9.60 -19.86
N GLU A 65 6.54 10.13 -19.03
CA GLU A 65 6.91 11.55 -19.05
C GLU A 65 8.32 11.80 -19.62
N ALA A 66 9.15 10.77 -19.78
CA ALA A 66 10.55 10.93 -20.17
C ALA A 66 10.95 9.95 -21.26
N ALA A 67 10.94 10.43 -22.52
CA ALA A 67 11.38 9.68 -23.68
C ALA A 67 12.78 9.08 -23.46
N GLY A 68 12.85 7.74 -23.44
CA GLY A 68 14.09 6.98 -23.23
C GLY A 68 14.35 6.49 -21.80
N LYS A 69 13.45 6.75 -20.84
CA LYS A 69 13.50 6.13 -19.50
C LYS A 69 12.26 5.26 -19.28
N THR A 70 12.46 3.96 -19.12
CA THR A 70 11.36 3.04 -18.85
C THR A 70 10.77 3.27 -17.46
N VAL A 71 9.46 3.49 -17.41
CA VAL A 71 8.70 3.50 -16.15
C VAL A 71 8.63 2.08 -15.61
N GLN A 72 9.27 1.84 -14.46
CA GLN A 72 9.29 0.51 -13.86
C GLN A 72 7.91 0.13 -13.31
N THR A 73 7.43 -1.06 -13.64
CA THR A 73 6.24 -1.68 -13.04
C THR A 73 6.66 -2.61 -11.90
N LEU A 74 5.77 -2.78 -10.92
CA LEU A 74 5.93 -3.77 -9.85
C LEU A 74 5.33 -5.11 -10.30
N LYS A 75 5.94 -6.22 -9.88
CA LYS A 75 5.46 -7.56 -10.26
C LYS A 75 4.31 -7.98 -9.36
N ALA A 76 3.28 -8.61 -9.93
CA ALA A 76 2.25 -9.27 -9.11
C ALA A 76 2.88 -10.36 -8.23
N GLY A 77 2.46 -10.45 -6.97
CA GLY A 77 3.04 -11.34 -5.97
C GLY A 77 4.28 -10.78 -5.24
N GLU A 78 4.80 -9.62 -5.66
CA GLU A 78 5.93 -8.96 -4.98
C GLU A 78 5.46 -8.32 -3.66
N GLN A 79 6.20 -8.56 -2.57
CA GLN A 79 6.00 -7.82 -1.33
C GLN A 79 6.82 -6.52 -1.35
N ILE A 80 6.15 -5.40 -1.11
CA ILE A 80 6.78 -4.07 -1.07
C ILE A 80 6.50 -3.39 0.26
N ARG A 81 7.36 -2.43 0.61
CA ARG A 81 7.16 -1.52 1.73
C ARG A 81 6.95 -0.10 1.23
N ARG A 82 5.96 0.61 1.76
CA ARG A 82 5.65 2.01 1.42
C ARG A 82 5.32 2.80 2.67
N ALA A 83 5.63 4.10 2.66
CA ALA A 83 5.21 5.00 3.72
C ALA A 83 3.72 5.30 3.55
N ILE A 84 2.94 5.23 4.62
CA ILE A 84 1.48 5.45 4.61
C ILE A 84 1.15 6.81 3.99
N LYS A 85 1.87 7.86 4.41
CA LYS A 85 1.70 9.23 3.90
C LYS A 85 1.84 9.34 2.37
N THR A 86 2.68 8.51 1.76
CA THR A 86 2.92 8.55 0.31
C THR A 86 1.76 7.90 -0.43
N VAL A 87 1.24 6.80 0.11
CA VAL A 87 0.07 6.10 -0.45
C VAL A 87 -1.18 6.96 -0.35
N LEU A 88 -1.44 7.57 0.82
CA LEU A 88 -2.58 8.46 1.02
C LEU A 88 -2.54 9.68 0.08
N ARG A 89 -1.35 10.26 -0.15
CA ARG A 89 -1.18 11.37 -1.12
C ARG A 89 -1.52 10.95 -2.56
N GLY A 90 -1.44 9.67 -2.88
CA GLY A 90 -1.72 9.09 -4.18
C GLY A 90 -3.21 8.95 -4.53
N LYS A 91 -4.11 9.60 -3.77
CA LYS A 91 -5.58 9.46 -3.89
C LYS A 91 -6.00 8.00 -3.83
N VAL A 92 -5.80 7.40 -2.67
CA VAL A 92 -6.03 5.97 -2.49
C VAL A 92 -7.52 5.64 -2.62
N GLU A 93 -7.80 4.54 -3.29
CA GLU A 93 -9.09 3.89 -3.32
C GLU A 93 -8.94 2.50 -2.71
N ARG A 94 -9.98 1.99 -2.06
CA ARG A 94 -10.03 0.61 -1.60
C ARG A 94 -11.09 -0.16 -2.39
N LEU A 95 -10.85 -1.45 -2.58
CA LEU A 95 -11.87 -2.35 -3.07
C LEU A 95 -12.91 -2.53 -1.95
N LEU A 96 -14.19 -2.46 -2.32
CA LEU A 96 -15.29 -2.73 -1.40
C LEU A 96 -15.23 -4.19 -0.98
N TRP A 97 -15.35 -4.47 0.32
CA TRP A 97 -15.43 -5.84 0.81
C TRP A 97 -16.79 -6.42 0.45
N ASP A 98 -16.84 -7.73 0.22
CA ASP A 98 -18.10 -8.44 0.03
C ASP A 98 -18.99 -8.34 1.29
N ASP A 99 -18.36 -8.28 2.47
CA ASP A 99 -19.00 -8.02 3.75
C ASP A 99 -18.34 -6.83 4.47
N GLU A 100 -18.95 -5.64 4.33
CA GLU A 100 -18.50 -4.43 5.03
C GLU A 100 -18.77 -4.48 6.55
N THR A 101 -19.67 -5.34 7.03
CA THR A 101 -19.88 -5.53 8.47
C THR A 101 -18.68 -6.26 9.10
N ALA A 102 -18.09 -7.22 8.39
CA ALA A 102 -16.84 -7.85 8.79
C ALA A 102 -15.69 -6.83 8.84
N ARG A 103 -15.59 -5.96 7.82
CA ARG A 103 -14.60 -4.88 7.81
C ARG A 103 -14.76 -3.94 9.02
N ALA A 104 -16.01 -3.57 9.34
CA ALA A 104 -16.32 -2.74 10.50
C ALA A 104 -15.93 -3.42 11.82
N ALA A 105 -16.13 -4.74 11.94
CA ALA A 105 -15.72 -5.51 13.10
C ALA A 105 -14.19 -5.52 13.28
N VAL A 106 -13.42 -5.66 12.18
CA VAL A 106 -11.95 -5.57 12.22
C VAL A 106 -11.51 -4.18 12.70
N LEU A 107 -12.14 -3.11 12.20
CA LEU A 107 -11.87 -1.74 12.65
C LEU A 107 -12.18 -1.51 14.12
N ALA A 108 -13.26 -2.10 14.63
CA ALA A 108 -13.66 -1.97 16.03
C ALA A 108 -12.80 -2.83 16.98
N SER A 109 -12.16 -3.87 16.46
CA SER A 109 -11.29 -4.74 17.25
C SER A 109 -10.02 -4.01 17.68
N LYS A 110 -9.72 -4.02 18.99
CA LYS A 110 -8.38 -3.68 19.46
C LYS A 110 -7.43 -4.82 19.09
N PRO A 111 -6.14 -4.55 18.78
CA PRO A 111 -5.18 -5.62 18.64
C PRO A 111 -5.22 -6.45 19.93
N ALA A 112 -5.59 -7.72 19.81
CA ALA A 112 -5.64 -8.60 20.96
C ALA A 112 -4.21 -8.77 21.47
N THR A 113 -3.90 -8.22 22.63
CA THR A 113 -2.70 -8.59 23.37
C THR A 113 -2.85 -10.07 23.69
N SER A 114 -2.04 -10.90 23.04
CA SER A 114 -2.01 -12.34 23.31
C SER A 114 -1.75 -12.53 24.81
N ARG A 115 -2.59 -13.32 25.51
CA ARG A 115 -2.33 -13.67 26.92
C ARG A 115 -1.07 -14.53 27.11
N PHE A 116 -0.40 -14.92 26.01
CA PHE A 116 0.82 -15.72 26.02
C PHE A 116 2.11 -14.89 25.93
N THR A 117 2.04 -13.55 25.83
CA THR A 117 3.25 -12.71 25.85
C THR A 117 3.79 -12.43 27.27
N ASP A 118 3.02 -12.78 28.31
CA ASP A 118 3.38 -12.59 29.72
C ASP A 118 3.80 -13.91 30.39
N ILE A 119 4.51 -14.80 29.70
CA ILE A 119 5.18 -15.93 30.38
C ILE A 119 6.48 -15.36 30.96
N PRO A 120 6.64 -15.26 32.29
CA PRO A 120 7.92 -14.88 32.88
C PRO A 120 8.94 -15.94 32.49
N ASN A 121 10.11 -15.51 32.00
CA ASN A 121 11.27 -16.39 31.98
C ASN A 121 11.64 -16.63 33.45
N ASP A 122 11.28 -17.79 33.99
CA ASP A 122 11.86 -18.27 35.24
C ASP A 122 13.36 -18.54 34.98
N GLU A 123 14.23 -17.65 35.48
CA GLU A 123 15.65 -17.92 35.73
C GLU A 123 15.83 -18.72 37.03
#